data_AF-A0A7K7AEN7-F1
#
_entry.id   AF-A0A7K7AEN7-F1
#
_cell.length_a   1.000
_cell.length_b   1.000
_cell.length_c   1.000
_cell.angle_alpha   90.00
_cell.angle_beta   90.00
_cell.angle_gamma   90.00
#
_symmetry.space_group_name_H-M   'P 1'
#
loop_
_entity.id
_entity.type
_entity.pdbx_description
1 polymer ?
#
loop_
_entity_poly.entity_id
_entity_poly.type
_entity_poly.pdbx_seq_one_letter_code
_entity_poly.pdbx_strand_id
1 'polypeptide(L)'
;EPQLCAFLWRKRWLGRWVKQLFIIREHVLLCFRCAKDLQPLLRLELRGCRVAYRAKPGKEVQHELKVTAAAGAALVIGFTSRQHAEDWRKVWRCRS
;
A
#
# COMPACT_ATOMS: atom_id res chain seq x y z
N GLU A 1 -2.03 -5.06 18.82
CA GLU A 1 -2.81 -5.33 17.60
C GLU A 1 -1.86 -5.65 16.44
N PRO A 2 -2.24 -6.49 15.46
CA PRO A 2 -1.33 -6.86 14.38
C PRO A 2 -1.00 -5.65 13.50
N GLN A 3 0.26 -5.26 13.54
CA GLN A 3 0.85 -4.20 12.73
C GLN A 3 1.27 -4.82 11.40
N LEU A 4 0.54 -4.59 10.30
CA LEU A 4 1.02 -5.07 8.99
C LEU A 4 2.34 -4.37 8.67
N CYS A 5 3.35 -5.16 8.33
CA CYS A 5 4.69 -4.72 8.00
C CYS A 5 5.24 -5.62 6.88
N ALA A 6 5.47 -5.08 5.68
CA ALA A 6 6.03 -5.85 4.58
C ALA A 6 6.72 -4.97 3.55
N PHE A 7 7.66 -5.57 2.82
CA PHE A 7 8.17 -4.98 1.58
C PHE A 7 7.18 -5.22 0.44
N LEU A 8 6.60 -4.14 -0.09
CA LEU A 8 5.63 -4.16 -1.18
C LEU A 8 6.10 -3.30 -2.34
N TRP A 9 5.46 -3.49 -3.50
CA TRP A 9 5.72 -2.68 -4.67
C TRP A 9 4.91 -1.39 -4.61
N ARG A 10 5.56 -0.23 -4.72
CA ARG A 10 4.89 1.07 -4.94
C ARG A 10 4.98 1.44 -6.40
N LYS A 11 3.86 1.85 -6.99
CA LYS A 11 3.83 2.39 -8.34
C LYS A 11 4.27 3.86 -8.34
N ARG A 12 5.21 4.20 -9.22
CA ARG A 12 5.60 5.59 -9.51
C ARG A 12 4.72 6.17 -10.61
N TRP A 13 4.78 7.50 -10.78
CA TRP A 13 4.01 8.23 -11.79
C TRP A 13 4.25 7.74 -13.23
N LEU A 14 5.47 7.28 -13.55
CA LEU A 14 5.83 6.66 -14.84
C LEU A 14 5.43 5.18 -14.97
N GLY A 15 4.59 4.65 -14.08
CA GLY A 15 4.15 3.25 -14.11
C GLY A 15 5.20 2.22 -13.64
N ARG A 16 6.45 2.64 -13.37
CA ARG A 16 7.51 1.80 -12.79
C ARG A 16 7.20 1.41 -11.35
N TRP A 17 7.62 0.21 -10.96
CA TRP A 17 7.52 -0.29 -9.59
C TRP A 17 8.82 -0.08 -8.82
N VAL A 18 8.71 0.17 -7.52
CA VAL A 18 9.84 0.17 -6.59
C VAL A 18 9.46 -0.61 -5.34
N LYS A 19 10.35 -1.48 -4.86
CA LYS A 19 10.14 -2.21 -3.62
C LYS A 19 10.45 -1.30 -2.43
N GLN A 20 9.50 -1.18 -1.52
CA GLN A 20 9.56 -0.28 -0.36
C GLN A 20 8.93 -0.94 0.86
N LEU A 21 9.34 -0.52 2.05
CA LEU A 21 8.78 -1.04 3.30
C LEU A 21 7.49 -0.28 3.64
N PHE A 22 6.40 -1.00 3.84
CA PHE A 22 5.13 -0.46 4.29
C PHE A 22 4.81 -0.95 5.68
N ILE A 23 4.32 -0.04 6.52
CA ILE A 23 3.94 -0.32 7.90
C ILE A 23 2.62 0.38 8.19
N ILE A 24 1.64 -0.32 8.75
CA ILE A 24 0.41 0.29 9.25
C ILE A 24 0.56 0.48 10.76
N ARG A 25 0.46 1.72 11.25
CA ARG A 25 0.39 2.03 12.70
C ARG A 25 -0.90 2.77 12.98
N GLU A 26 -1.75 2.20 13.82
CA GLU A 26 -3.10 2.72 14.10
C GLU A 26 -3.91 2.95 12.82
N HIS A 27 -4.08 4.20 12.39
CA HIS A 27 -4.77 4.58 11.16
C HIS A 27 -3.83 5.14 10.09
N VAL A 28 -2.52 5.09 10.33
CA VAL A 28 -1.52 5.68 9.45
C VAL A 28 -0.76 4.59 8.71
N LEU A 29 -0.77 4.66 7.39
CA LEU A 29 0.14 3.91 6.52
C LEU A 29 1.44 4.69 6.34
N LEU A 30 2.54 4.08 6.73
CA LEU A 30 3.90 4.59 6.57
C LEU A 30 4.60 3.84 5.43
N CYS A 31 5.39 4.55 4.65
CA CYS A 31 6.22 4.00 3.58
C CYS A 31 7.67 4.46 3.78
N PHE A 32 8.62 3.53 3.78
CA PHE A 32 10.06 3.79 3.90
C PHE A 32 10.79 3.26 2.66
N ARG A 33 11.97 3.81 2.35
CA ARG A 33 12.83 3.25 1.29
C ARG A 33 13.31 1.87 1.73
N CYS A 34 13.77 1.76 2.97
CA CYS A 34 14.26 0.52 3.56
C CYS A 34 14.06 0.49 5.08
N ALA A 35 14.39 -0.64 5.71
CA ALA A 35 14.22 -0.83 7.16
C ALA A 35 15.17 0.02 8.02
N LYS A 36 16.26 0.56 7.44
CA LYS A 36 17.24 1.40 8.15
C LYS A 36 16.83 2.87 8.22
N ASP A 37 15.80 3.28 7.48
CA ASP A 37 15.39 4.68 7.42
C ASP A 37 14.72 5.10 8.73
N LEU A 38 15.14 6.24 9.27
CA LEU A 38 14.53 6.82 10.47
C LEU A 38 13.22 7.56 10.17
N GLN A 39 13.05 8.05 8.94
CA GLN A 39 11.89 8.84 8.53
C GLN A 39 11.16 8.20 7.35
N PRO A 40 9.82 8.18 7.35
CA PRO A 40 9.04 7.66 6.24
C PRO A 40 9.07 8.63 5.05
N LEU A 41 9.12 8.07 3.84
CA LEU A 41 8.94 8.78 2.57
C LEU A 41 7.49 9.24 2.34
N LEU A 42 6.54 8.58 2.99
CA LEU A 42 5.12 8.93 2.94
C LEU A 42 4.46 8.54 4.26
N ARG A 43 3.60 9.43 4.77
CA ARG A 43 2.60 9.15 5.78
C ARG A 43 1.23 9.38 5.15
N LEU A 44 0.34 8.40 5.25
CA LEU A 44 -1.01 8.48 4.70
C LEU A 44 -2.02 8.11 5.79
N GLU A 45 -2.92 9.03 6.11
CA GLU A 45 -4.07 8.77 6.98
C GLU A 45 -5.07 7.88 6.23
N LEU A 46 -5.37 6.70 6.78
CA LEU A 46 -6.27 5.74 6.15
C LEU A 46 -7.73 6.15 6.33
N ARG A 47 -8.08 6.89 7.39
CA ARG A 47 -9.44 7.38 7.61
C ARG A 47 -9.94 8.19 6.43
N GLY A 48 -11.12 7.85 5.92
CA GLY A 48 -11.73 8.48 4.75
C GLY A 48 -11.07 8.13 3.42
N CYS A 49 -10.04 7.27 3.39
CA CYS A 49 -9.48 6.77 2.14
C CYS A 49 -10.38 5.74 1.49
N ARG A 50 -10.44 5.77 0.15
CA ARG A 50 -11.09 4.71 -0.65
C ARG A 50 -10.05 3.71 -1.11
N VAL A 51 -10.36 2.42 -0.98
CA VAL A 51 -9.48 1.32 -1.42
C VAL A 51 -10.14 0.53 -2.56
N ALA A 52 -9.51 0.57 -3.73
CA ALA A 52 -9.91 -0.20 -4.92
C ALA A 52 -8.91 -1.32 -5.21
N TYR A 53 -9.39 -2.50 -5.58
CA TYR A 53 -8.59 -3.66 -5.98
C TYR A 53 -8.65 -3.86 -7.49
N ARG A 54 -7.53 -4.25 -8.10
CA ARG A 54 -7.45 -4.62 -9.52
C ARG A 54 -6.52 -5.81 -9.71
N ALA A 55 -6.96 -6.82 -10.47
CA ALA A 55 -6.12 -7.91 -10.95
C ALA A 55 -5.60 -7.61 -12.37
N LYS A 56 -4.37 -8.02 -12.66
CA LYS A 56 -3.65 -7.88 -13.92
C LYS A 56 -2.87 -9.17 -14.20
N PRO A 57 -3.54 -10.25 -14.64
CA PRO A 57 -2.88 -11.51 -14.92
C PRO A 57 -1.77 -11.33 -15.98
N GLY A 58 -0.72 -12.14 -15.91
CA GLY A 58 0.41 -12.11 -16.86
C GLY A 58 1.40 -10.95 -16.65
N LYS A 59 1.30 -10.20 -15.55
CA LYS A 59 2.32 -9.23 -15.11
C LYS A 59 3.08 -9.75 -13.89
N GLU A 60 4.29 -9.25 -13.67
CA GLU A 60 5.05 -9.58 -12.45
C GLU A 60 4.27 -9.13 -11.19
N VAL A 61 3.74 -7.91 -11.22
CA VAL A 61 2.81 -7.40 -10.20
C VAL A 61 1.38 -7.63 -10.68
N GLN A 62 0.77 -8.70 -10.19
CA GLN A 62 -0.55 -9.17 -10.64
C GLN A 62 -1.73 -8.53 -9.92
N HIS A 63 -1.53 -8.07 -8.69
CA HIS A 63 -2.58 -7.53 -7.86
C HIS A 63 -2.22 -6.12 -7.44
N GLU A 64 -3.09 -5.15 -7.71
CA GLU A 64 -2.91 -3.76 -7.34
C GLU A 64 -4.01 -3.35 -6.34
N LEU A 65 -3.61 -2.68 -5.27
CA LEU A 65 -4.52 -1.90 -4.43
C LEU A 65 -4.24 -0.41 -4.66
N LYS A 66 -5.28 0.34 -5.02
CA LYS A 66 -5.24 1.80 -5.13
C LYS A 66 -5.94 2.40 -3.91
N VAL A 67 -5.18 3.14 -3.12
CA VAL A 67 -5.68 3.96 -2.01
C VAL A 67 -5.81 5.39 -2.50
N THR A 68 -6.99 6.00 -2.34
CA THR A 68 -7.25 7.39 -2.74
C THR A 68 -7.70 8.17 -1.52
N ALA A 69 -6.94 9.20 -1.16
CA ALA A 69 -7.25 10.11 -0.06
C ALA A 69 -8.37 11.09 -0.47
N ALA A 70 -9.06 11.66 0.52
CA ALA A 70 -10.11 12.65 0.29
C ALA A 70 -9.60 13.88 -0.51
N ALA A 71 -8.33 14.27 -0.32
CA ALA A 71 -7.68 15.37 -1.03
C ALA A 71 -7.25 15.03 -2.48
N GLY A 72 -7.66 13.87 -3.03
CA GLY A 72 -7.36 13.46 -4.41
C GLY A 72 -6.00 12.78 -4.62
N ALA A 73 -5.12 12.76 -3.62
CA ALA A 73 -3.86 12.03 -3.67
C ALA A 73 -4.12 10.51 -3.75
N ALA A 74 -3.37 9.80 -4.60
CA ALA A 74 -3.49 8.35 -4.74
C ALA A 74 -2.17 7.61 -4.61
N LEU A 75 -2.21 6.46 -3.95
CA LEU A 75 -1.11 5.51 -3.79
C LEU A 75 -1.52 4.17 -4.40
N VAL A 76 -0.66 3.59 -5.24
CA VAL A 76 -0.89 2.25 -5.79
C VAL A 76 0.19 1.31 -5.27
N ILE A 77 -0.27 0.24 -4.61
CA ILE A 77 0.56 -0.81 -4.03
C ILE A 77 0.31 -2.12 -4.78
N GLY A 78 1.39 -2.83 -5.06
CA GLY A 78 1.41 -4.03 -5.89
C GLY A 78 1.81 -5.29 -5.11
N PHE A 79 1.18 -6.40 -5.45
CA PHE A 79 1.38 -7.73 -4.88
C PHE A 79 1.47 -8.79 -5.99
N THR A 80 2.22 -9.85 -5.71
CA THR A 80 2.30 -11.06 -6.55
C THR A 80 1.24 -12.09 -6.19
N SER A 81 0.70 -12.03 -4.97
CA SER A 81 -0.31 -12.96 -4.45
C SER A 81 -1.63 -12.25 -4.15
N ARG A 82 -2.74 -12.87 -4.57
CA ARG A 82 -4.10 -12.42 -4.26
C ARG A 82 -4.35 -12.37 -2.76
N GLN A 83 -3.97 -13.45 -2.04
CA GLN A 83 -4.19 -13.54 -0.60
C GLN A 83 -3.49 -12.39 0.13
N HIS A 84 -2.24 -12.12 -0.23
CA HIS A 84 -1.48 -11.03 0.38
C HIS A 84 -2.14 -9.66 0.09
N ALA A 85 -2.68 -9.44 -1.11
CA ALA A 85 -3.44 -8.21 -1.41
C ALA A 85 -4.74 -8.13 -0.59
N GLU A 86 -5.45 -9.23 -0.40
CA GLU A 86 -6.70 -9.26 0.37
C GLU A 86 -6.48 -9.03 1.87
N ASP A 87 -5.40 -9.57 2.45
CA ASP A 87 -5.03 -9.33 3.85
C ASP A 87 -4.79 -7.84 4.12
N TRP A 88 -4.03 -7.19 3.24
CA TRP A 88 -3.77 -5.75 3.32
C TRP A 88 -5.04 -4.92 3.09
N ARG A 89 -5.88 -5.31 2.12
CA ARG A 89 -7.16 -4.64 1.84
C ARG A 89 -8.10 -4.71 3.03
N LYS A 90 -8.17 -5.85 3.73
CA LYS A 90 -9.01 -6.03 4.92
C LYS A 90 -8.59 -5.04 6.02
N VAL A 91 -7.29 -4.96 6.29
CA VAL A 91 -6.78 -4.05 7.34
C VAL A 91 -7.03 -2.59 6.97
N TRP A 92 -6.84 -2.18 5.72
CA TRP A 92 -7.16 -0.81 5.30
C TRP A 92 -8.65 -0.49 5.39
N ARG A 93 -9.54 -1.42 5.02
CA ARG A 93 -11.00 -1.21 5.15
C ARG A 93 -11.47 -1.11 6.60
N CYS A 94 -10.87 -1.86 7.51
CA CYS A 94 -11.20 -1.76 8.93
C CYS A 94 -10.72 -0.46 9.57
N ARG A 95 -9.76 0.23 8.94
CA ARG A 95 -9.10 1.43 9.48
C ARG A 95 -9.40 2.69 8.67
N SER A 96 -10.17 2.57 7.57
CA SER A 96 -10.63 3.66 6.69
C SER A 96 -11.96 4.24 7.12
#